data_AF-A0AAW6E2X8-F1
#
_entry.id   AF-A0AAW6E2X8-F1
#
_cell.length_a   1.000
_cell.length_b   1.000
_cell.length_c   1.000
_cell.angle_alpha   90.00
_cell.angle_beta   90.00
_cell.angle_gamma   90.00
#
_symmetry.space_group_name_H-M   'P 1'
#
loop_
_entity.id
_entity.type
_entity.pdbx_description
1 polymer ?
#
loop_
_entity_poly.entity_id
_entity_poly.type
_entity_poly.pdbx_seq_one_letter_code
_entity_poly.pdbx_strand_id
1 'polypeptide(L)'
;MNPIKVDINDLDKYFVKSELTPAIAFDVDTKTVLMLAYMNKESLKKTLETGYTWYWSRSRKEYWNKGATSGHLQKVVSIYADCDNDTLLINVKQTGAACHTGSYSCFFNEIYNTEEE
;
A
#
# COMPACT_ATOMS: atom_id res chain seq x y z
N MET A 1 -16.58 10.19 13.65
CA MET A 1 -16.62 8.71 13.73
C MET A 1 -15.21 8.18 13.55
N ASN A 2 -14.79 7.17 14.31
CA ASN A 2 -13.49 6.53 14.13
C ASN A 2 -13.46 5.80 12.77
N PRO A 3 -12.51 6.10 11.86
CA PRO A 3 -12.45 5.44 10.56
C PRO A 3 -12.00 3.97 10.65
N ILE A 4 -11.39 3.56 11.76
CA ILE A 4 -10.86 2.20 11.96
C ILE A 4 -12.03 1.26 12.34
N LYS A 5 -12.26 0.25 11.50
CA LYS A 5 -13.37 -0.72 11.63
C LYS A 5 -12.95 -2.07 12.22
N VAL A 6 -11.72 -2.18 12.72
CA VAL A 6 -11.12 -3.39 13.29
C VAL A 6 -10.51 -3.06 14.64
N ASP A 7 -10.20 -4.08 15.45
CA ASP A 7 -9.36 -3.87 16.63
C ASP A 7 -7.91 -3.66 16.17
N ILE A 8 -7.37 -2.48 16.44
CA ILE A 8 -6.00 -2.13 16.06
C ILE A 8 -4.94 -2.92 16.85
N ASN A 9 -5.32 -3.51 17.98
CA ASN A 9 -4.45 -4.35 18.80
C ASN A 9 -4.54 -5.84 18.43
N ASP A 10 -5.47 -6.22 17.55
CA ASP A 10 -5.62 -7.59 17.03
C ASP A 10 -5.73 -7.56 15.49
N LEU A 11 -4.57 -7.60 14.85
CA LEU A 11 -4.43 -7.63 13.38
C LEU A 11 -3.99 -9.01 12.86
N ASP A 12 -3.92 -10.02 13.73
CA ASP A 12 -3.24 -11.28 13.46
C ASP A 12 -3.84 -12.05 12.28
N LYS A 13 -5.15 -11.93 12.08
CA LYS A 13 -5.87 -12.57 10.98
C LYS A 13 -5.35 -12.19 9.58
N TYR A 14 -4.70 -11.03 9.44
CA TYR A 14 -4.12 -10.56 8.17
C TYR A 14 -2.71 -11.12 7.88
N PHE A 15 -2.15 -11.90 8.83
CA PHE A 15 -0.77 -12.39 8.79
C PHE A 15 -0.67 -13.88 9.13
N VAL A 16 -1.75 -14.64 8.98
CA VAL A 16 -1.78 -16.09 9.28
C VAL A 16 -0.96 -16.88 8.26
N LYS A 17 -1.04 -16.52 6.97
CA LYS A 17 -0.30 -17.22 5.90
C LYS A 17 1.16 -16.81 5.81
N SER A 18 1.50 -15.62 6.30
CA SER A 18 2.86 -15.07 6.28
C SER A 18 2.97 -13.87 7.23
N GLU A 19 4.18 -13.65 7.76
CA GLU A 19 4.53 -12.43 8.52
C GLU A 19 4.44 -11.14 7.67
N LEU A 20 4.35 -11.28 6.34
CA LEU A 20 4.17 -10.19 5.40
C LEU A 20 2.95 -10.41 4.51
N THR A 21 2.06 -9.41 4.45
CA THR A 21 0.95 -9.36 3.49
C THR A 21 1.31 -8.42 2.33
N PRO A 22 0.98 -8.77 1.07
CA PRO A 22 1.06 -7.83 -0.03
C PRO A 22 0.06 -6.68 0.17
N ALA A 23 0.48 -5.47 -0.15
CA ALA A 23 -0.32 -4.27 -0.08
C ALA A 23 -0.26 -3.54 -1.42
N ILE A 24 -1.41 -3.47 -2.10
CA ILE A 24 -1.59 -2.78 -3.37
C ILE A 24 -2.03 -1.34 -3.06
N ALA A 25 -1.25 -0.36 -3.49
CA ALA A 25 -1.66 1.05 -3.45
C ALA A 25 -2.40 1.40 -4.74
N PHE A 26 -3.65 1.84 -4.61
CA PHE A 26 -4.50 2.28 -5.72
C PHE A 26 -4.88 3.74 -5.51
N ASP A 27 -4.64 4.58 -6.52
CA ASP A 27 -5.05 5.97 -6.46
C ASP A 27 -6.54 6.13 -6.81
N VAL A 28 -7.29 6.71 -5.87
CA VAL A 28 -8.72 6.92 -6.06
C VAL A 28 -9.03 8.02 -7.06
N ASP A 29 -8.13 8.98 -7.25
CA ASP A 29 -8.38 10.13 -8.11
C ASP A 29 -8.12 9.77 -9.58
N THR A 30 -7.01 9.09 -9.90
CA THR A 30 -6.69 8.68 -11.29
C THR A 30 -7.16 7.27 -11.68
N LYS A 31 -7.67 6.48 -10.71
CA LYS A 31 -8.04 5.07 -10.91
C LYS A 31 -6.88 4.19 -11.37
N THR A 32 -5.69 4.43 -10.84
CA THR A 32 -4.46 3.75 -11.26
C THR A 32 -3.89 2.91 -10.12
N VAL A 33 -3.48 1.67 -10.42
CA VAL A 33 -2.63 0.91 -9.51
C VAL A 33 -1.24 1.56 -9.50
N LEU A 34 -0.80 2.02 -8.33
CA LEU A 34 0.43 2.77 -8.17
C LEU A 34 1.64 1.86 -7.93
N MET A 35 1.50 0.93 -6.99
CA MET A 35 2.61 0.05 -6.58
C MET A 35 2.09 -1.13 -5.76
N LEU A 36 2.91 -2.17 -5.68
CA LEU A 36 2.81 -3.22 -4.67
C LEU A 36 4.00 -3.09 -3.71
N ALA A 37 3.71 -3.17 -2.42
CA ALA A 37 4.71 -3.33 -1.37
C ALA A 37 4.24 -4.37 -0.36
N TYR A 38 5.00 -4.57 0.72
CA TYR A 38 4.65 -5.51 1.77
C TYR A 38 4.44 -4.76 3.07
N MET A 39 3.48 -5.24 3.86
CA MET A 39 3.26 -4.81 5.23
C MET A 39 3.44 -6.00 6.17
N ASN A 40 3.95 -5.75 7.37
CA ASN A 40 3.76 -6.60 8.55
C ASN A 40 2.72 -5.94 9.49
N LYS A 41 2.41 -6.61 10.61
CA LYS A 41 1.47 -6.11 11.64
C LYS A 41 1.75 -4.66 12.06
N GLU A 42 3.00 -4.34 12.36
CA GLU A 42 3.40 -3.00 12.82
C GLU A 42 3.22 -1.94 11.74
N SER A 43 3.60 -2.22 10.49
CA SER A 43 3.42 -1.26 9.40
C SER A 43 1.94 -1.03 9.05
N LEU A 44 1.08 -2.06 9.16
CA LEU A 44 -0.37 -1.90 9.03
C LEU A 44 -0.93 -1.05 10.18
N LYS A 45 -0.51 -1.33 11.42
CA LYS A 45 -0.88 -0.54 12.60
C LYS A 45 -0.52 0.93 12.44
N LYS A 46 0.73 1.25 12.07
CA LYS A 46 1.17 2.63 11.79
C LYS A 46 0.35 3.27 10.68
N THR A 47 -0.02 2.52 9.64
CA THR A 47 -0.87 3.01 8.56
C THR A 47 -2.25 3.43 9.06
N LEU A 48 -2.87 2.60 9.90
CA LEU A 48 -4.17 2.89 10.52
C LEU A 48 -4.11 4.08 11.48
N GLU A 49 -3.04 4.19 12.29
CA GLU A 49 -2.86 5.27 13.26
C GLU A 49 -2.57 6.62 12.59
N THR A 50 -1.72 6.63 11.56
CA THR A 50 -1.26 7.88 10.95
C THR A 50 -2.13 8.36 9.79
N GLY A 51 -2.89 7.46 9.16
CA GLY A 51 -3.65 7.76 7.94
C GLY A 51 -2.77 7.93 6.69
N TYR A 52 -1.50 7.51 6.75
CA TYR A 52 -0.55 7.50 5.65
C TYR A 52 0.06 6.11 5.49
N THR A 53 0.45 5.71 4.29
CA THR A 53 0.97 4.35 4.08
C THR A 53 2.35 4.15 4.68
N TRP A 54 2.46 3.09 5.49
CA TRP A 54 3.71 2.56 6.03
C TRP A 54 3.93 1.16 5.52
N TYR A 55 5.09 0.91 4.94
CA TYR A 55 5.48 -0.40 4.42
C TYR A 55 6.65 -0.99 5.19
N TRP A 56 6.83 -2.30 5.07
CA TRP A 56 8.05 -2.99 5.45
C TRP A 56 8.94 -3.19 4.23
N SER A 57 10.12 -2.56 4.23
CA SER A 57 11.11 -2.76 3.19
C SER A 57 11.82 -4.10 3.42
N ARG A 58 11.54 -5.11 2.58
CA ARG A 58 12.17 -6.44 2.71
C ARG A 58 13.69 -6.41 2.53
N SER A 59 14.19 -5.53 1.66
CA SER A 59 15.62 -5.37 1.40
C SER A 59 16.34 -4.58 2.49
N ARG A 60 15.73 -3.47 2.95
CA ARG A 60 16.31 -2.58 3.97
C ARG A 60 16.04 -3.04 5.41
N LYS A 61 15.11 -3.99 5.58
CA LYS A 61 14.63 -4.49 6.88
C LYS A 61 14.23 -3.34 7.83
N GLU A 62 13.47 -2.39 7.30
CA GLU A 62 13.04 -1.19 8.02
C GLU A 62 11.61 -0.78 7.65
N TYR A 63 10.99 -0.03 8.56
CA TYR A 63 9.71 0.64 8.30
C TYR A 63 9.91 1.87 7.42
N TRP A 64 9.04 2.01 6.43
CA TRP A 64 9.10 3.11 5.49
C TRP A 64 7.74 3.77 5.35
N ASN A 65 7.64 5.02 5.85
CA ASN A 65 6.53 5.91 5.54
C ASN A 65 6.69 6.42 4.10
N LYS A 66 5.78 6.03 3.21
CA LYS A 66 5.91 6.31 1.78
C LYS A 66 5.89 7.81 1.51
N GLY A 67 6.98 8.29 0.94
CA GLY A 67 7.13 9.70 0.56
C GLY A 67 7.52 10.62 1.71
N ALA A 68 7.80 10.12 2.92
CA ALA A 68 8.24 10.96 4.04
C ALA A 68 9.51 11.77 3.74
N THR A 69 10.41 11.23 2.92
CA THR A 69 11.64 11.92 2.48
C THR A 69 11.42 12.77 1.23
N SER A 70 10.63 12.30 0.26
CA SER A 70 10.47 12.97 -1.04
C SER A 70 9.30 13.95 -1.10
N GLY A 71 8.42 13.96 -0.09
CA GLY A 71 7.13 14.66 -0.12
C GLY A 71 6.05 13.93 -0.94
N HIS A 72 6.37 12.82 -1.62
CA HIS A 72 5.42 12.08 -2.46
C HIS A 72 4.54 11.11 -1.64
N LEU A 73 3.75 11.69 -0.74
CA LEU A 73 2.96 10.99 0.28
C LEU A 73 1.76 10.26 -0.32
N GLN A 74 1.28 9.26 0.41
CA GLN A 74 0.06 8.50 0.12
C GLN A 74 -0.89 8.60 1.30
N LYS A 75 -1.90 9.46 1.18
CA LYS A 75 -2.93 9.62 2.21
C LYS A 75 -3.98 8.52 2.05
N VAL A 76 -4.20 7.73 3.09
CA VAL A 76 -5.16 6.63 3.07
C VAL A 76 -6.59 7.16 3.04
N VAL A 77 -7.40 6.62 2.12
CA VAL A 77 -8.84 6.86 1.99
C VAL A 77 -9.62 5.66 2.51
N SER A 78 -9.23 4.45 2.14
CA SER A 78 -9.81 3.21 2.66
C SER A 78 -8.83 2.04 2.50
N ILE A 79 -9.03 1.00 3.30
CA ILE A 79 -8.29 -0.26 3.22
C ILE A 79 -9.30 -1.39 3.16
N TYR A 80 -9.12 -2.31 2.22
CA TYR A 80 -9.86 -3.55 2.11
C TYR A 80 -8.89 -4.72 2.22
N ALA A 81 -9.25 -5.74 2.97
CA ALA A 81 -8.63 -7.04 2.84
C ALA A 81 -9.38 -7.85 1.77
N ASP A 82 -8.68 -8.75 1.09
CA ASP A 82 -9.31 -9.68 0.16
C ASP A 82 -10.08 -10.80 0.89
N CYS A 83 -10.63 -11.75 0.13
CA CYS A 83 -11.62 -12.70 0.64
C CYS A 83 -11.08 -13.67 1.70
N ASP A 84 -9.77 -13.92 1.72
CA ASP A 84 -9.11 -14.80 2.69
C ASP A 84 -8.07 -14.08 3.56
N ASN A 85 -8.11 -12.74 3.56
CA ASN A 85 -7.34 -11.84 4.41
C ASN A 85 -5.82 -11.94 4.23
N ASP A 86 -5.33 -12.34 3.06
CA ASP A 86 -3.89 -12.44 2.82
C ASP A 86 -3.32 -11.29 2.00
N THR A 87 -4.16 -10.41 1.46
CA THR A 87 -3.77 -9.25 0.66
C THR A 87 -4.58 -8.00 1.02
N LEU A 88 -3.93 -6.83 1.01
CA LEU A 88 -4.56 -5.54 1.28
C LEU A 88 -4.65 -4.67 0.03
N LEU A 89 -5.83 -4.14 -0.27
CA LEU A 89 -6.05 -3.03 -1.21
C LEU A 89 -6.15 -1.72 -0.43
N ILE A 90 -5.19 -0.83 -0.64
CA ILE A 90 -5.10 0.47 0.01
C ILE A 90 -5.43 1.54 -1.02
N ASN A 91 -6.63 2.09 -0.88
CA ASN A 91 -7.07 3.23 -1.66
C ASN A 91 -6.47 4.50 -1.06
N VAL A 92 -5.70 5.23 -1.85
CA VAL A 92 -4.95 6.41 -1.42
C VAL A 92 -5.28 7.62 -2.30
N LYS A 93 -4.96 8.81 -1.78
CA LYS A 93 -4.69 10.00 -2.58
C LYS A 93 -3.19 10.20 -2.67
N GLN A 94 -2.63 10.06 -3.87
CA GLN A 94 -1.20 10.19 -4.10
C GLN A 94 -0.80 11.66 -4.30
N THR A 95 0.27 12.08 -3.64
CA THR A 95 0.94 13.38 -3.91
C THR A 95 2.18 13.13 -4.75
N GLY A 96 2.34 13.82 -5.88
CA GLY A 96 3.49 13.62 -6.76
C GLY A 96 3.59 12.19 -7.35
N ALA A 97 4.79 11.75 -7.69
CA ALA A 97 5.03 10.42 -8.28
C ALA A 97 5.11 9.31 -7.23
N ALA A 98 4.43 8.17 -7.45
CA ALA A 98 4.59 7.02 -6.56
C ALA A 98 5.96 6.34 -6.73
N CYS A 99 6.51 6.30 -7.95
CA CYS A 99 7.76 5.63 -8.25
C CYS A 99 8.99 6.54 -8.05
N HIS A 100 10.12 5.94 -7.67
CA HIS A 100 11.41 6.64 -7.54
C HIS A 100 12.02 7.04 -8.89
N THR A 101 11.53 6.49 -10.00
CA THR A 101 11.94 6.87 -11.37
C THR A 101 11.34 8.20 -11.82
N GLY A 102 10.40 8.75 -11.06
CA GLY A 102 9.57 9.89 -11.47
C GLY A 102 8.26 9.47 -12.16
N SER A 103 8.09 8.20 -12.51
CA SER A 103 6.83 7.69 -13.06
C SER A 103 5.71 7.73 -12.01
N TYR A 104 4.49 8.03 -12.45
CA TYR A 104 3.34 8.13 -11.55
C TYR A 104 3.02 6.80 -10.87
N SER A 105 2.99 5.72 -11.65
CA SER A 105 2.89 4.33 -11.19
C SER A 105 4.24 3.61 -11.37
N CYS A 106 4.47 2.54 -10.62
CA CYS A 106 5.56 1.58 -10.84
C CYS A 106 5.28 0.63 -12.02
N PHE A 107 4.03 0.50 -12.46
CA PHE A 107 3.61 -0.43 -13.51
C PHE A 107 3.62 0.24 -14.88
N PHE A 108 4.80 0.64 -15.36
CA PHE A 108 4.97 1.34 -16.65
C PHE A 108 5.70 0.49 -17.71
N ASN A 109 6.13 -0.72 -17.38
CA ASN A 109 6.78 -1.63 -18.33
C ASN A 109 5.78 -2.70 -18.74
N GLU A 110 5.28 -2.61 -19.97
CA GLU A 110 4.40 -3.62 -20.55
C GLU A 110 5.19 -4.89 -20.90
N ILE A 111 4.58 -6.05 -20.67
CA ILE A 111 5.22 -7.37 -20.88
C ILE A 111 4.39 -8.32 -21.77
N TYR A 112 3.12 -8.00 -22.01
CA TYR A 112 2.20 -8.82 -22.79
C TYR A 112 1.05 -7.94 -23.27
N ASN A 113 0.82 -7.91 -24.59
CA ASN A 113 -0.25 -7.15 -25.22
C ASN A 113 -0.75 -7.93 -26.45
N THR A 114 -2.06 -8.12 -26.54
CA THR A 114 -2.71 -8.88 -27.64
C THR A 114 -3.31 -7.98 -28.71
N GLU A 115 -3.25 -6.66 -28.51
CA GLU A 115 -3.96 -5.65 -29.30
C GLU A 115 -3.01 -4.62 -29.95
N GLU A 116 -1.71 -4.90 -30.02
CA GLU A 116 -0.80 -4.05 -30.81
C GLU A 116 -0.99 -4.32 -32.32
N GLU A 117 -1.11 -3.22 -33.10
CA GLU A 117 -0.78 -3.22 -34.54
C GLU A 117 0.73 -3.41 -34.75
#